data_AF-A0A968XHL9-F1
#
_entry.id   AF-A0A968XHL9-F1
#
_cell.length_a   1.000
_cell.length_b   1.000
_cell.length_c   1.000
_cell.angle_alpha   90.00
_cell.angle_beta   90.00
_cell.angle_gamma   90.00
#
_symmetry.space_group_name_H-M   'P 1'
#
loop_
_entity.id
_entity.type
_entity.pdbx_description
1 polymer ?
#
loop_
_entity_poly.entity_id
_entity_poly.type
_entity_poly.pdbx_seq_one_letter_code
_entity_poly.pdbx_strand_id
1 'polypeptide(L)'
;MNMIFAGNYIQFALSPEDQSNADRLAEEAAVERFRNSIRHHRATYDSYLGQDGNGADLSWAARRRIMSALRQSTKALGVGQKSKIGRLGAGTAIGAALASIAVPAAAQYNAGGGTASGSGSVAIGTGSSASNISAVAIGQNNNAASDNTTGHGVNNRAGTGPYTLPTGGTEIFSAAVAIGENNTVTNGGIAIGDTNRIQGDAWTGIAIGEANLLSGSFNTVMGFGNLASNTSSIAIGTANTVTGNTAIALGRQSTASGNFSIAQGNIARATGISAIALGHSTQAQGQGSIAIGSGNNNTGATVDTSAATATGRNGIAIGTASFAGQNGDGTVPNNAQMGGIAIGQNAGQQQKPMVRPLP
;
A
#
# COMPACT_ATOMS: atom_id res chain seq x y z
N MET A 1 64.46 -27.97 -4.56
CA MET A 1 64.03 -29.37 -4.42
C MET A 1 63.79 -29.65 -2.94
N ASN A 2 62.53 -29.59 -2.52
CA ASN A 2 61.97 -30.32 -1.40
C ASN A 2 60.47 -30.40 -1.69
N MET A 3 59.98 -31.62 -1.93
CA MET A 3 58.63 -31.96 -2.39
C MET A 3 57.83 -32.51 -1.20
N ILE A 4 56.63 -31.99 -0.96
CA ILE A 4 55.55 -32.72 -0.28
C ILE A 4 54.37 -32.76 -1.25
N PHE A 5 53.92 -33.98 -1.58
CA PHE A 5 52.87 -34.26 -2.56
C PHE A 5 51.51 -34.42 -1.89
N ALA A 6 50.50 -33.70 -2.38
CA ALA A 6 49.12 -34.17 -2.43
C ALA A 6 48.34 -33.41 -3.53
N GLY A 7 47.77 -34.15 -4.49
CA GLY A 7 46.60 -33.74 -5.28
C GLY A 7 46.82 -32.86 -6.52
N ASN A 8 46.87 -33.50 -7.70
CA ASN A 8 46.58 -33.01 -9.05
C ASN A 8 46.28 -31.51 -9.24
N TYR A 9 47.33 -30.71 -9.46
CA TYR A 9 47.51 -29.67 -10.51
C TYR A 9 48.96 -29.18 -10.35
N ILE A 10 49.79 -29.24 -11.40
CA ILE A 10 51.15 -28.65 -11.36
C ILE A 10 50.97 -27.14 -11.39
N GLN A 11 50.87 -26.51 -10.22
CA GLN A 11 50.88 -25.06 -10.09
C GLN A 11 52.34 -24.63 -10.05
N PHE A 12 52.87 -24.14 -11.19
CA PHE A 12 54.15 -23.43 -11.20
C PHE A 12 53.97 -22.17 -10.36
N ALA A 13 54.40 -22.22 -9.09
CA ALA A 13 54.47 -21.05 -8.25
C ALA A 13 55.51 -20.10 -8.88
N LEU A 14 55.04 -18.98 -9.42
CA LEU A 14 55.89 -17.85 -9.81
C LEU A 14 56.76 -17.49 -8.60
N SER A 15 58.05 -17.24 -8.83
CA SER A 15 58.93 -16.81 -7.75
C SER A 15 58.42 -15.47 -7.17
N PRO A 16 58.73 -15.13 -5.91
CA PRO A 16 58.31 -13.85 -5.33
C PRO A 16 58.75 -12.63 -6.16
N GLU A 17 59.85 -12.74 -6.92
CA GLU A 17 60.30 -11.73 -7.88
C GLU A 17 59.43 -11.70 -9.15
N ASP A 18 59.01 -12.86 -9.67
CA ASP A 18 58.13 -12.93 -10.84
C ASP A 18 56.69 -12.46 -10.52
N GLN A 19 56.22 -12.69 -9.28
CA GLN A 19 54.96 -12.13 -8.78
C GLN A 19 55.04 -10.61 -8.60
N SER A 20 56.12 -10.10 -8.01
CA SER A 20 56.38 -8.66 -7.93
C SER A 20 56.48 -8.01 -9.32
N ASN A 21 57.10 -8.68 -10.29
CA ASN A 21 57.20 -8.17 -11.66
C ASN A 21 55.88 -8.25 -12.43
N ALA A 22 55.07 -9.30 -12.21
CA ALA A 22 53.72 -9.39 -12.77
C ALA A 22 52.76 -8.33 -12.18
N ASP A 23 52.87 -8.05 -10.88
CA ASP A 23 52.09 -7.01 -10.20
C ASP A 23 52.52 -5.60 -10.66
N ARG A 24 53.82 -5.37 -10.85
CA ARG A 24 54.33 -4.11 -11.44
C ARG A 24 53.89 -3.92 -12.90
N LEU A 25 53.88 -4.97 -13.71
CA LEU A 25 53.37 -4.95 -15.08
C LEU A 25 51.86 -4.73 -15.14
N ALA A 26 51.09 -5.25 -14.19
CA ALA A 26 49.65 -5.01 -14.07
C ALA A 26 49.35 -3.57 -13.64
N GLU A 27 50.16 -2.99 -12.75
CA GLU A 27 50.08 -1.59 -12.33
C GLU A 27 50.47 -0.64 -13.48
N GLU A 28 51.56 -0.90 -14.21
CA GLU A 28 51.92 -0.13 -15.41
C GLU A 28 50.86 -0.25 -16.51
N ALA A 29 50.29 -1.45 -16.73
CA ALA A 29 49.21 -1.64 -17.68
C ALA A 29 47.92 -0.91 -17.26
N ALA A 30 47.60 -0.84 -15.96
CA ALA A 30 46.47 -0.10 -15.43
C ALA A 30 46.68 1.42 -15.54
N VAL A 31 47.88 1.90 -15.24
CA VAL A 31 48.28 3.30 -15.40
C VAL A 31 48.28 3.71 -16.87
N GLU A 32 48.75 2.86 -17.77
CA GLU A 32 48.76 3.13 -19.21
C GLU A 32 47.35 3.06 -19.80
N ARG A 33 46.47 2.15 -19.33
CA ARG A 33 45.03 2.14 -19.67
C ARG A 33 44.33 3.40 -19.17
N PHE A 34 44.69 3.89 -17.98
CA PHE A 34 44.16 5.14 -17.44
C PHE A 34 44.65 6.36 -18.22
N ARG A 35 45.95 6.43 -18.57
CA ARG A 35 46.50 7.47 -19.45
C ARG A 35 45.90 7.44 -20.84
N ASN A 36 45.66 6.25 -21.39
CA ASN A 36 45.00 6.08 -22.68
C ASN A 36 43.52 6.44 -22.59
N SER A 37 42.83 6.14 -21.48
CA SER A 37 41.45 6.61 -21.23
C SER A 37 41.37 8.13 -21.14
N ILE A 38 42.31 8.79 -20.48
CA ILE A 38 42.42 10.26 -20.45
C ILE A 38 42.72 10.81 -21.86
N ARG A 39 43.62 10.20 -22.63
CA ARG A 39 43.90 10.60 -24.02
C ARG A 39 42.70 10.38 -24.94
N HIS A 40 41.98 9.27 -24.76
CA HIS A 40 40.76 8.97 -25.51
C HIS A 40 39.68 9.99 -25.18
N HIS A 41 39.43 10.27 -23.90
CA HIS A 41 38.48 11.29 -23.49
C HIS A 41 38.90 12.69 -23.93
N ARG A 42 40.19 13.02 -23.97
CA ARG A 42 40.68 14.30 -24.54
C ARG A 42 40.36 14.41 -26.03
N ALA A 43 40.58 13.35 -26.82
CA ALA A 43 40.23 13.31 -28.23
C ALA A 43 38.70 13.32 -28.47
N THR A 44 37.91 12.70 -27.57
CA THR A 44 36.45 12.77 -27.59
C THR A 44 35.93 14.16 -27.20
N TYR A 45 36.63 14.88 -26.31
CA TYR A 45 36.32 16.28 -25.97
C TYR A 45 36.58 17.22 -27.15
N ASP A 46 37.64 16.99 -27.93
CA ASP A 46 37.92 17.74 -29.16
C ASP A 46 36.86 17.48 -30.25
N SER A 47 36.20 16.31 -30.27
CA SER A 47 35.07 16.03 -31.19
C SER A 47 33.72 16.59 -30.73
N TYR A 48 33.56 16.92 -29.45
CA TYR A 48 32.35 17.59 -28.91
C TYR A 48 32.41 19.12 -29.01
N LEU A 49 33.59 19.68 -29.25
CA LEU A 49 33.81 21.11 -29.51
C LEU A 49 33.91 21.38 -31.01
N GLY A 50 32.89 20.93 -31.75
CA GLY A 50 32.79 21.06 -33.21
C GLY A 50 33.31 22.40 -33.73
N GLN A 51 34.05 22.29 -34.83
CA GLN A 51 34.54 23.31 -35.77
C GLN A 51 33.79 24.66 -35.78
N ASP A 52 33.90 25.47 -34.73
CA ASP A 52 33.56 26.89 -34.79
C ASP A 52 34.61 27.64 -33.98
N GLY A 53 35.51 28.31 -34.67
CA GLY A 53 36.63 29.05 -34.08
C GLY A 53 36.19 30.25 -33.24
N ASN A 54 35.67 30.02 -32.04
CA ASN A 54 35.56 30.98 -30.95
C ASN A 54 35.64 30.27 -29.60
N GLY A 55 36.86 30.22 -29.05
CA GLY A 55 37.15 29.59 -27.78
C GLY A 55 36.41 30.26 -26.61
N ALA A 56 35.42 29.57 -26.06
CA ALA A 56 35.00 29.79 -24.68
C ALA A 56 36.04 29.11 -23.77
N ASP A 57 37.18 29.76 -23.60
CA ASP A 57 38.18 29.37 -22.60
C ASP A 57 37.50 29.25 -21.23
N LEU A 58 37.49 28.03 -20.67
CA LEU A 58 37.10 27.78 -19.29
C LEU A 58 37.80 28.81 -18.40
N SER A 59 37.02 29.72 -17.81
CA SER A 59 37.51 30.80 -16.94
C SER A 59 38.58 30.28 -15.99
N TRP A 60 39.65 31.05 -15.79
CA TRP A 60 40.74 30.75 -14.86
C TRP A 60 40.24 30.28 -13.48
N ALA A 61 39.11 30.84 -13.02
CA ALA A 61 38.46 30.45 -11.78
C ALA A 61 37.88 29.02 -11.82
N ALA A 62 37.32 28.59 -12.96
CA ALA A 62 36.80 27.23 -13.17
C ALA A 62 37.95 26.20 -13.19
N ARG A 63 39.06 26.50 -13.89
CA ARG A 63 40.26 25.65 -13.88
C ARG A 63 40.84 25.48 -12.47
N ARG A 64 40.91 26.56 -11.69
CA ARG A 64 41.43 26.52 -10.32
C ARG A 64 40.55 25.70 -9.37
N ARG A 65 39.22 25.78 -9.54
CA ARG A 65 38.24 25.01 -8.76
C ARG A 65 38.32 23.52 -9.06
N ILE A 66 38.37 23.13 -10.34
CA ILE A 66 38.52 21.73 -10.74
C ILE A 66 39.83 21.15 -10.19
N MET A 67 40.94 21.88 -10.30
CA MET A 67 42.24 21.42 -9.77
C MET A 67 42.27 21.35 -8.25
N SER A 68 41.50 22.19 -7.54
CA SER A 68 41.36 22.09 -6.08
C SER A 68 40.56 20.85 -5.66
N ALA A 69 39.48 20.51 -6.39
CA ALA A 69 38.68 19.33 -6.15
C ALA A 69 39.48 18.04 -6.42
N LEU A 70 40.27 18.01 -7.50
CA LEU A 70 41.17 16.89 -7.81
C LEU A 70 42.28 16.70 -6.75
N ARG A 71 42.79 17.80 -6.18
CA ARG A 71 43.78 17.74 -5.08
C ARG A 71 43.17 17.28 -3.76
N GLN A 72 41.88 17.56 -3.53
CA GLN A 72 41.18 17.09 -2.35
C GLN A 72 40.79 15.60 -2.48
N SER A 73 40.40 15.13 -3.66
CA SER A 73 40.12 13.71 -3.90
C SER A 73 41.38 12.84 -3.80
N THR A 74 42.53 13.32 -4.28
CA THR A 74 43.83 12.64 -4.10
C THR A 74 44.32 12.63 -2.64
N LYS A 75 43.95 13.63 -1.82
CA LYS A 75 44.17 13.60 -0.36
C LYS A 75 43.24 12.62 0.36
N ALA A 76 41.98 12.52 -0.05
CA ALA A 76 41.01 11.58 0.51
C ALA A 76 41.34 10.11 0.18
N LEU A 77 42.09 9.89 -0.91
CA LEU A 77 42.60 8.57 -1.33
C LEU A 77 43.97 8.21 -0.74
N GLY A 78 44.51 9.02 0.19
CA GLY A 78 45.60 8.67 1.10
C GLY A 78 46.75 7.84 0.51
N VAL A 79 47.70 8.48 -0.14
CA VAL A 79 49.03 7.90 -0.34
C VAL A 79 49.71 7.82 1.02
N GLY A 80 49.75 6.62 1.62
CA GLY A 80 50.62 6.30 2.75
C GLY A 80 49.96 6.19 4.12
N GLN A 81 49.01 5.27 4.31
CA GLN A 81 48.89 4.55 5.58
C GLN A 81 48.51 3.08 5.31
N LYS A 82 49.42 2.17 5.65
CA LYS A 82 49.15 0.73 5.75
C LYS A 82 48.05 0.52 6.80
N SER A 83 46.80 0.24 6.42
CA SER A 83 45.87 -0.59 7.21
C SER A 83 44.49 -0.70 6.57
N LYS A 84 44.16 -1.92 6.13
CA LYS A 84 42.79 -2.49 6.05
C LYS A 84 41.78 -1.88 5.05
N ILE A 85 42.15 -1.81 3.76
CA ILE A 85 41.18 -1.79 2.65
C ILE A 85 40.94 -3.22 2.12
N GLY A 86 40.79 -4.18 3.05
CA GLY A 86 40.58 -5.59 2.73
C GLY A 86 39.13 -6.06 2.83
N ARG A 87 38.15 -5.19 3.16
CA ARG A 87 36.75 -5.60 3.40
C ARG A 87 35.68 -4.55 3.04
N LEU A 88 35.94 -3.68 2.07
CA LEU A 88 34.87 -2.92 1.41
C LEU A 88 34.83 -3.37 -0.05
N GLY A 89 33.97 -4.35 -0.30
CA GLY A 89 33.74 -4.90 -1.63
C GLY A 89 33.40 -3.80 -2.63
N ALA A 90 33.91 -3.99 -3.84
CA ALA A 90 33.63 -3.17 -5.00
C ALA A 90 32.13 -2.93 -5.17
N GLY A 91 31.70 -1.67 -5.20
CA GLY A 91 30.32 -1.32 -5.56
C GLY A 91 29.83 0.08 -5.20
N THR A 92 30.33 0.74 -4.14
CA THR A 92 29.57 1.86 -3.54
C THR A 92 30.31 3.19 -3.31
N ALA A 93 31.55 3.37 -3.77
CA ALA A 93 32.34 4.57 -3.44
C ALA A 93 32.68 5.53 -4.59
N ILE A 94 32.08 5.39 -5.78
CA ILE A 94 32.27 6.35 -6.90
C ILE A 94 31.13 7.39 -7.00
N GLY A 95 30.04 7.23 -6.26
CA GLY A 95 28.91 8.18 -6.26
C GLY A 95 29.09 9.43 -5.39
N ALA A 96 30.04 9.44 -4.44
CA ALA A 96 30.09 10.48 -3.40
C ALA A 96 31.07 11.63 -3.67
N ALA A 97 31.91 11.57 -4.72
CA ALA A 97 32.96 12.57 -4.97
C ALA A 97 32.66 13.58 -6.11
N LEU A 98 31.50 13.48 -6.77
CA LEU A 98 31.07 14.44 -7.81
C LEU A 98 29.96 15.42 -7.33
N ALA A 99 29.52 15.33 -6.08
CA ALA A 99 28.41 16.13 -5.55
C ALA A 99 28.81 17.50 -4.95
N SER A 100 30.06 17.94 -5.09
CA SER A 100 30.51 19.24 -4.57
C SER A 100 30.90 20.22 -5.69
N ILE A 101 30.07 20.35 -6.72
CA ILE A 101 30.01 21.58 -7.49
C ILE A 101 29.17 22.53 -6.65
N ALA A 102 29.80 23.60 -6.13
CA ALA A 102 29.13 24.62 -5.33
C ALA A 102 27.91 25.19 -6.08
N VAL A 103 26.71 24.80 -5.66
CA VAL A 103 25.44 25.40 -6.09
C VAL A 103 25.13 26.54 -5.11
N PRO A 104 24.59 27.71 -5.56
CA PRO A 104 24.33 28.86 -4.69
C PRO A 104 23.34 28.51 -3.58
N ALA A 105 23.24 29.39 -2.57
CA ALA A 105 22.37 29.30 -1.39
C ALA A 105 20.86 29.34 -1.70
N ALA A 106 20.37 28.42 -2.53
CA ALA A 106 19.02 27.92 -2.48
C ALA A 106 19.01 26.76 -1.48
N ALA A 107 18.00 26.67 -0.62
CA ALA A 107 17.89 25.62 0.39
C ALA A 107 18.23 24.25 -0.20
N GLN A 108 19.32 23.65 0.27
CA GLN A 108 19.80 22.35 -0.20
C GLN A 108 18.84 21.28 0.34
N TYR A 109 17.72 21.04 -0.34
CA TYR A 109 16.83 19.93 -0.02
C TYR A 109 17.51 18.63 -0.46
N ASN A 110 18.10 17.92 0.49
CA ASN A 110 18.56 16.55 0.26
C ASN A 110 17.33 15.63 0.19
N ALA A 111 16.69 15.59 -0.97
CA ALA A 111 15.43 14.88 -1.17
C ALA A 111 15.57 13.35 -1.09
N GLY A 112 16.77 12.81 -0.84
CA GLY A 112 17.06 11.37 -0.85
C GLY A 112 17.08 10.80 -2.28
N GLY A 113 17.79 9.68 -2.46
CA GLY A 113 17.83 8.97 -3.74
C GLY A 113 16.65 8.00 -3.89
N GLY A 114 15.80 8.21 -4.91
CA GLY A 114 14.81 7.25 -5.38
C GLY A 114 15.27 6.58 -6.68
N THR A 115 14.68 5.44 -7.04
CA THR A 115 14.94 4.72 -8.30
C THR A 115 13.75 4.83 -9.24
N ALA A 116 13.91 5.62 -10.31
CA ALA A 116 12.92 5.78 -11.38
C ALA A 116 13.43 5.05 -12.63
N SER A 117 12.86 3.87 -12.94
CA SER A 117 13.27 3.05 -14.10
C SER A 117 12.24 3.05 -15.24
N GLY A 118 11.01 3.47 -14.97
CA GLY A 118 9.96 3.55 -15.97
C GLY A 118 10.04 4.81 -16.84
N SER A 119 9.55 4.73 -18.08
CA SER A 119 9.41 5.90 -18.95
C SER A 119 8.50 6.93 -18.32
N GLY A 120 8.96 8.19 -18.18
CA GLY A 120 8.21 9.26 -17.51
C GLY A 120 7.96 9.06 -16.02
N SER A 121 8.64 8.11 -15.37
CA SER A 121 8.49 7.84 -13.94
C SER A 121 9.21 8.86 -13.06
N VAL A 122 8.73 9.04 -11.83
CA VAL A 122 9.29 9.93 -10.82
C VAL A 122 9.55 9.15 -9.54
N ALA A 123 10.78 9.17 -9.03
CA ALA A 123 11.12 8.59 -7.74
C ALA A 123 11.93 9.58 -6.89
N ILE A 124 11.40 9.96 -5.74
CA ILE A 124 12.01 10.92 -4.81
C ILE A 124 11.99 10.32 -3.40
N GLY A 125 13.13 10.40 -2.70
CA GLY A 125 13.27 9.92 -1.33
C GLY A 125 13.80 8.50 -1.21
N THR A 126 14.50 8.26 -0.10
CA THR A 126 15.28 7.06 0.15
C THR A 126 14.42 5.81 0.04
N GLY A 127 14.85 4.86 -0.79
CA GLY A 127 14.18 3.56 -0.96
C GLY A 127 12.90 3.61 -1.79
N SER A 128 12.46 4.79 -2.25
CA SER A 128 11.31 4.89 -3.15
C SER A 128 11.67 4.40 -4.56
N SER A 129 10.82 3.55 -5.14
CA SER A 129 10.99 2.93 -6.46
C SER A 129 9.75 3.16 -7.32
N ALA A 130 9.95 3.70 -8.52
CA ALA A 130 8.93 3.85 -9.56
C ALA A 130 9.38 3.09 -10.81
N SER A 131 8.79 1.90 -11.00
CA SER A 131 9.39 0.90 -11.89
C SER A 131 8.89 0.94 -13.34
N ASN A 132 7.73 1.55 -13.57
CA ASN A 132 6.94 1.40 -14.80
C ASN A 132 6.42 2.76 -15.34
N ILE A 133 5.72 2.74 -16.47
CA ILE A 133 5.40 3.95 -17.24
C ILE A 133 4.58 4.93 -16.38
N SER A 134 5.02 6.19 -16.32
CA SER A 134 4.35 7.25 -15.56
C SER A 134 4.12 6.92 -14.07
N ALA A 135 4.87 5.97 -13.50
CA ALA A 135 4.79 5.64 -12.09
C ALA A 135 5.42 6.76 -11.23
N VAL A 136 4.82 7.07 -10.08
CA VAL A 136 5.29 8.12 -9.17
C VAL A 136 5.49 7.54 -7.78
N ALA A 137 6.69 7.65 -7.22
CA ALA A 137 7.03 7.23 -5.86
C ALA A 137 7.72 8.37 -5.11
N ILE A 138 7.08 8.96 -4.10
CA ILE A 138 7.59 10.13 -3.37
C ILE A 138 7.60 9.87 -1.87
N GLY A 139 8.74 10.05 -1.21
CA GLY A 139 8.90 9.86 0.23
C GLY A 139 9.82 8.68 0.56
N GLN A 140 9.55 7.91 1.62
CA GLN A 140 10.42 6.81 2.03
C GLN A 140 9.82 5.45 1.66
N ASN A 141 10.62 4.58 1.04
CA ASN A 141 10.27 3.18 0.76
C ASN A 141 8.94 2.98 0.01
N ASN A 142 8.52 3.93 -0.84
CA ASN A 142 7.32 3.75 -1.65
C ASN A 142 7.63 2.87 -2.85
N ASN A 143 6.76 1.93 -3.18
CA ASN A 143 6.88 1.05 -4.33
C ASN A 143 5.71 1.27 -5.28
N ALA A 144 5.91 2.11 -6.30
CA ALA A 144 5.00 2.30 -7.42
C ALA A 144 5.39 1.30 -8.52
N ALA A 145 4.81 0.10 -8.43
CA ALA A 145 5.30 -1.10 -9.10
C ALA A 145 4.77 -1.30 -10.52
N SER A 146 3.75 -0.54 -10.94
CA SER A 146 3.05 -0.74 -12.23
C SER A 146 2.78 0.58 -12.96
N ASP A 147 2.29 0.50 -14.19
CA ASP A 147 1.96 1.68 -15.01
C ASP A 147 0.94 2.60 -14.33
N ASN A 148 1.16 3.91 -14.43
CA ASN A 148 0.28 4.95 -13.91
C ASN A 148 -0.02 4.81 -12.40
N THR A 149 0.88 4.21 -11.62
CA THR A 149 0.71 4.07 -10.16
C THR A 149 1.33 5.24 -9.42
N THR A 150 0.77 5.59 -8.26
CA THR A 150 1.28 6.64 -7.37
C THR A 150 1.44 6.09 -5.95
N GLY A 151 2.66 6.09 -5.43
CA GLY A 151 2.99 5.89 -4.02
C GLY A 151 3.51 7.20 -3.42
N HIS A 152 2.92 7.70 -2.34
CA HIS A 152 3.37 8.93 -1.68
C HIS A 152 3.31 8.83 -0.16
N GLY A 153 4.42 9.11 0.52
CA GLY A 153 4.53 9.05 1.98
C GLY A 153 5.56 8.03 2.42
N VAL A 154 5.17 7.07 3.27
CA VAL A 154 6.09 6.07 3.85
C VAL A 154 5.57 4.66 3.62
N ASN A 155 6.44 3.77 3.12
CA ASN A 155 6.19 2.33 2.99
C ASN A 155 4.92 1.95 2.19
N ASN A 156 4.47 2.79 1.24
CA ASN A 156 3.30 2.47 0.44
C ASN A 156 3.66 1.52 -0.71
N ARG A 157 2.73 0.62 -1.06
CA ARG A 157 2.81 -0.24 -2.24
C ARG A 157 1.61 0.01 -3.13
N ALA A 158 1.86 0.53 -4.34
CA ALA A 158 0.85 0.73 -5.36
C ALA A 158 1.13 -0.20 -6.55
N GLY A 159 0.23 -1.15 -6.78
CA GLY A 159 0.27 -2.10 -7.89
C GLY A 159 -1.04 -2.14 -8.65
N THR A 160 -0.94 -2.36 -9.96
CA THR A 160 -2.09 -2.66 -10.81
C THR A 160 -2.22 -4.17 -11.03
N GLY A 161 -3.42 -4.61 -11.37
CA GLY A 161 -3.72 -5.99 -11.72
C GLY A 161 -4.77 -6.02 -12.83
N PRO A 162 -4.81 -7.08 -13.65
CA PRO A 162 -5.78 -7.22 -14.71
C PRO A 162 -7.17 -7.46 -14.15
N TYR A 163 -8.18 -6.97 -14.86
CA TYR A 163 -9.57 -7.36 -14.66
C TYR A 163 -10.22 -7.69 -15.98
N THR A 164 -10.74 -8.91 -16.05
CA THR A 164 -11.51 -9.38 -17.20
C THR A 164 -12.96 -8.95 -17.02
N LEU A 165 -13.47 -8.17 -17.97
CA LEU A 165 -14.88 -7.80 -17.98
C LEU A 165 -15.77 -9.05 -18.08
N PRO A 166 -16.90 -9.11 -17.35
CA PRO A 166 -17.86 -10.22 -17.45
C PRO A 166 -18.39 -10.46 -18.87
N THR A 167 -18.31 -9.46 -19.74
CA THR A 167 -18.71 -9.53 -21.15
C THR A 167 -17.67 -10.18 -22.07
N GLY A 168 -16.57 -10.73 -21.54
CA GLY A 168 -15.51 -11.38 -22.33
C GLY A 168 -14.64 -10.40 -23.12
N GLY A 169 -14.64 -9.12 -22.72
CA GLY A 169 -13.87 -8.06 -23.38
C GLY A 169 -12.39 -8.01 -22.94
N THR A 170 -11.68 -7.04 -23.52
CA THR A 170 -10.27 -6.72 -23.21
C THR A 170 -10.05 -6.51 -21.71
N GLU A 171 -8.97 -7.07 -21.18
CA GLU A 171 -8.54 -6.83 -19.81
C GLU A 171 -8.30 -5.34 -19.57
N ILE A 172 -8.84 -4.83 -18.46
CA ILE A 172 -8.60 -3.45 -18.04
C ILE A 172 -7.55 -3.49 -16.92
N PHE A 173 -6.55 -2.64 -17.04
CA PHE A 173 -5.61 -2.34 -15.98
C PHE A 173 -6.04 -1.06 -15.28
N SER A 174 -6.25 -1.13 -13.98
CA SER A 174 -6.61 0.04 -13.19
C SER A 174 -5.41 0.59 -12.46
N ALA A 175 -5.18 1.89 -12.60
CA ALA A 175 -4.19 2.63 -11.84
C ALA A 175 -4.38 2.44 -10.33
N ALA A 176 -3.27 2.50 -9.60
CA ALA A 176 -3.27 2.41 -8.14
C ALA A 176 -2.70 3.68 -7.52
N VAL A 177 -3.36 4.17 -6.48
CA VAL A 177 -2.91 5.29 -5.67
C VAL A 177 -2.79 4.80 -4.23
N ALA A 178 -1.61 4.95 -3.62
CA ALA A 178 -1.34 4.60 -2.24
C ALA A 178 -0.64 5.79 -1.57
N ILE A 179 -1.35 6.53 -0.71
CA ILE A 179 -0.88 7.78 -0.11
C ILE A 179 -0.98 7.72 1.42
N GLY A 180 0.08 8.10 2.12
CA GLY A 180 0.16 8.10 3.58
C GLY A 180 1.20 7.11 4.07
N GLU A 181 0.84 6.24 5.02
CA GLU A 181 1.74 5.26 5.61
C GLU A 181 1.25 3.82 5.42
N ASN A 182 2.14 2.89 5.07
CA ASN A 182 1.88 1.44 5.05
C ASN A 182 0.67 0.99 4.20
N ASN A 183 0.22 1.79 3.23
CA ASN A 183 -0.92 1.40 2.40
C ASN A 183 -0.48 0.39 1.33
N THR A 184 -1.34 -0.59 1.04
CA THR A 184 -1.12 -1.59 0.00
C THR A 184 -2.31 -1.64 -0.95
N VAL A 185 -2.05 -1.49 -2.24
CA VAL A 185 -3.00 -1.70 -3.33
C VAL A 185 -2.41 -2.70 -4.30
N THR A 186 -3.06 -3.85 -4.52
CA THR A 186 -2.52 -4.90 -5.40
C THR A 186 -3.08 -4.85 -6.82
N ASN A 187 -4.38 -4.60 -7.00
CA ASN A 187 -5.05 -4.70 -8.30
C ASN A 187 -5.75 -3.40 -8.70
N GLY A 188 -5.09 -2.25 -8.51
CA GLY A 188 -5.70 -0.95 -8.78
C GLY A 188 -6.70 -0.49 -7.72
N GLY A 189 -6.95 0.81 -7.68
CA GLY A 189 -7.77 1.46 -6.65
C GLY A 189 -7.02 2.57 -5.90
N ILE A 190 -7.63 3.06 -4.83
CA ILE A 190 -7.15 4.21 -4.07
C ILE A 190 -7.10 3.84 -2.59
N ALA A 191 -5.91 3.83 -2.00
CA ALA A 191 -5.69 3.71 -0.57
C ALA A 191 -5.06 5.00 -0.04
N ILE A 192 -5.72 5.68 0.90
CA ILE A 192 -5.24 6.94 1.48
C ILE A 192 -5.34 6.89 3.01
N GLY A 193 -4.24 7.12 3.70
CA GLY A 193 -4.18 7.15 5.18
C GLY A 193 -3.12 6.18 5.71
N ASP A 194 -3.46 5.37 6.71
CA ASP A 194 -2.52 4.44 7.34
C ASP A 194 -2.99 2.99 7.24
N THR A 195 -2.12 2.08 6.78
CA THR A 195 -2.34 0.62 6.88
C THR A 195 -3.62 0.16 6.16
N ASN A 196 -4.07 0.89 5.14
CA ASN A 196 -5.18 0.42 4.30
C ASN A 196 -4.69 -0.65 3.34
N ARG A 197 -5.50 -1.68 3.13
CA ARG A 197 -5.14 -2.85 2.34
C ARG A 197 -6.24 -3.20 1.35
N ILE A 198 -6.01 -2.87 0.09
CA ILE A 198 -6.79 -3.30 -1.07
C ILE A 198 -6.03 -4.48 -1.69
N GLN A 199 -6.48 -5.70 -1.41
CA GLN A 199 -5.72 -6.91 -1.70
C GLN A 199 -6.56 -8.10 -2.15
N GLY A 200 -5.89 -9.22 -2.45
CA GLY A 200 -6.55 -10.46 -2.88
C GLY A 200 -7.10 -10.28 -4.28
N ASP A 201 -8.37 -10.60 -4.47
CA ASP A 201 -9.07 -10.41 -5.74
C ASP A 201 -9.76 -9.03 -5.84
N ALA A 202 -9.56 -8.15 -4.85
CA ALA A 202 -10.15 -6.81 -4.85
C ALA A 202 -9.60 -5.98 -6.01
N TRP A 203 -10.42 -5.82 -7.05
CA TRP A 203 -10.16 -4.89 -8.14
C TRP A 203 -10.82 -3.55 -7.86
N THR A 204 -10.08 -2.45 -8.04
CA THR A 204 -10.60 -1.06 -8.00
C THR A 204 -11.39 -0.68 -6.74
N GLY A 205 -10.82 -0.91 -5.55
CA GLY A 205 -11.38 -0.41 -4.30
C GLY A 205 -11.00 1.04 -3.97
N ILE A 206 -11.77 1.70 -3.11
CA ILE A 206 -11.39 2.94 -2.43
C ILE A 206 -11.34 2.65 -0.92
N ALA A 207 -10.19 2.87 -0.30
CA ALA A 207 -9.96 2.72 1.14
C ALA A 207 -9.36 4.01 1.69
N ILE A 208 -10.09 4.72 2.55
CA ILE A 208 -9.64 6.00 3.11
C ILE A 208 -9.70 5.94 4.63
N GLY A 209 -8.60 6.28 5.32
CA GLY A 209 -8.53 6.28 6.78
C GLY A 209 -7.47 5.30 7.29
N GLU A 210 -7.80 4.50 8.28
CA GLU A 210 -6.84 3.63 8.96
C GLU A 210 -7.29 2.18 9.00
N ALA A 211 -6.36 1.24 8.75
CA ALA A 211 -6.56 -0.19 8.95
C ALA A 211 -7.78 -0.80 8.22
N ASN A 212 -8.20 -0.22 7.09
CA ASN A 212 -9.30 -0.78 6.30
C ASN A 212 -8.82 -1.96 5.43
N LEU A 213 -9.60 -3.03 5.37
CA LEU A 213 -9.32 -4.21 4.55
C LEU A 213 -10.42 -4.43 3.50
N LEU A 214 -10.02 -4.31 2.23
CA LEU A 214 -10.85 -4.59 1.07
C LEU A 214 -10.32 -5.84 0.39
N SER A 215 -11.13 -6.90 0.38
CA SER A 215 -10.84 -8.14 -0.36
C SER A 215 -11.84 -8.44 -1.47
N GLY A 216 -12.92 -7.66 -1.57
CA GLY A 216 -13.84 -7.68 -2.71
C GLY A 216 -13.63 -6.48 -3.64
N SER A 217 -14.11 -6.61 -4.88
CA SER A 217 -13.95 -5.59 -5.93
C SER A 217 -14.97 -4.45 -5.82
N PHE A 218 -14.62 -3.27 -6.34
CA PHE A 218 -15.50 -2.10 -6.44
C PHE A 218 -16.02 -1.53 -5.11
N ASN A 219 -15.31 -1.80 -4.02
CA ASN A 219 -15.74 -1.38 -2.70
C ASN A 219 -15.37 0.08 -2.41
N THR A 220 -16.23 0.79 -1.69
CA THR A 220 -15.90 2.10 -1.10
C THR A 220 -15.90 1.99 0.42
N VAL A 221 -14.73 2.20 1.03
CA VAL A 221 -14.53 2.04 2.45
C VAL A 221 -13.84 3.26 3.04
N MET A 222 -14.39 3.79 4.12
CA MET A 222 -13.86 4.98 4.79
C MET A 222 -13.94 4.87 6.31
N GLY A 223 -12.86 5.24 6.99
CA GLY A 223 -12.78 5.33 8.46
C GLY A 223 -11.73 4.37 9.03
N PHE A 224 -12.05 3.71 10.15
CA PHE A 224 -11.08 2.91 10.92
C PHE A 224 -11.49 1.43 10.97
N GLY A 225 -10.60 0.52 10.55
CA GLY A 225 -10.73 -0.90 10.83
C GLY A 225 -11.90 -1.60 10.14
N ASN A 226 -12.41 -1.08 9.01
CA ASN A 226 -13.54 -1.68 8.32
C ASN A 226 -13.10 -2.88 7.45
N LEU A 227 -14.00 -3.86 7.29
CA LEU A 227 -13.84 -5.01 6.42
C LEU A 227 -14.91 -5.00 5.32
N ALA A 228 -14.50 -5.02 4.06
CA ALA A 228 -15.37 -5.19 2.90
C ALA A 228 -14.86 -6.33 2.02
N SER A 229 -15.53 -7.48 2.06
CA SER A 229 -15.03 -8.72 1.47
C SER A 229 -15.82 -9.21 0.25
N ASN A 230 -16.88 -8.51 -0.14
CA ASN A 230 -17.71 -8.85 -1.30
C ASN A 230 -17.72 -7.68 -2.30
N THR A 231 -18.45 -7.82 -3.40
CA THR A 231 -18.40 -6.90 -4.54
C THR A 231 -19.34 -5.70 -4.36
N SER A 232 -18.91 -4.53 -4.82
CA SER A 232 -19.72 -3.30 -4.94
C SER A 232 -20.34 -2.82 -3.62
N SER A 233 -19.64 -3.03 -2.51
CA SER A 233 -20.13 -2.74 -1.18
C SER A 233 -19.59 -1.42 -0.61
N ILE A 234 -20.29 -0.87 0.38
CA ILE A 234 -19.93 0.40 1.04
C ILE A 234 -19.79 0.17 2.54
N ALA A 235 -18.66 0.56 3.13
CA ALA A 235 -18.43 0.50 4.57
C ALA A 235 -17.86 1.83 5.10
N ILE A 236 -18.64 2.60 5.84
CA ILE A 236 -18.22 3.93 6.32
C ILE A 236 -18.36 4.04 7.84
N GLY A 237 -17.26 4.33 8.52
CA GLY A 237 -17.18 4.55 9.97
C GLY A 237 -16.12 3.67 10.63
N THR A 238 -16.45 3.01 11.73
CA THR A 238 -15.47 2.31 12.58
C THR A 238 -15.82 0.84 12.75
N ALA A 239 -14.92 -0.06 12.38
CA ALA A 239 -15.03 -1.50 12.58
C ALA A 239 -16.29 -2.13 11.96
N ASN A 240 -16.77 -1.61 10.83
CA ASN A 240 -17.89 -2.21 10.12
C ASN A 240 -17.47 -3.47 9.37
N THR A 241 -18.41 -4.40 9.19
CA THR A 241 -18.22 -5.66 8.45
C THR A 241 -19.25 -5.77 7.32
N VAL A 242 -18.78 -5.80 6.09
CA VAL A 242 -19.62 -5.90 4.89
C VAL A 242 -19.20 -7.12 4.07
N THR A 243 -20.02 -8.15 4.14
CA THR A 243 -19.77 -9.43 3.46
C THR A 243 -20.87 -9.77 2.44
N GLY A 244 -21.94 -8.97 2.38
CA GLY A 244 -22.99 -9.08 1.37
C GLY A 244 -22.60 -8.40 0.06
N ASN A 245 -23.01 -8.97 -1.07
CA ASN A 245 -22.85 -8.32 -2.37
C ASN A 245 -23.72 -7.06 -2.45
N THR A 246 -23.18 -5.94 -2.94
CA THR A 246 -23.89 -4.66 -3.04
C THR A 246 -24.51 -4.21 -1.71
N ALA A 247 -23.86 -4.57 -0.59
CA ALA A 247 -24.34 -4.25 0.75
C ALA A 247 -23.73 -2.95 1.27
N ILE A 248 -24.41 -2.30 2.21
CA ILE A 248 -24.03 -1.00 2.75
C ILE A 248 -24.00 -1.10 4.28
N ALA A 249 -22.87 -0.79 4.91
CA ALA A 249 -22.77 -0.59 6.36
C ALA A 249 -22.26 0.81 6.70
N LEU A 250 -23.02 1.53 7.53
CA LEU A 250 -22.70 2.90 7.94
C LEU A 250 -22.79 3.03 9.46
N GLY A 251 -21.71 3.40 10.13
CA GLY A 251 -21.67 3.61 11.57
C GLY A 251 -20.49 2.94 12.26
N ARG A 252 -20.73 2.40 13.45
CA ARG A 252 -19.72 1.73 14.27
C ARG A 252 -20.14 0.29 14.50
N GLN A 253 -19.27 -0.67 14.20
CA GLN A 253 -19.53 -2.10 14.37
C GLN A 253 -20.80 -2.60 13.65
N SER A 254 -21.23 -1.92 12.59
CA SER A 254 -22.39 -2.31 11.79
C SER A 254 -22.02 -3.50 10.91
N THR A 255 -22.96 -4.44 10.73
CA THR A 255 -22.78 -5.65 9.93
C THR A 255 -23.83 -5.73 8.82
N ALA A 256 -23.39 -5.68 7.56
CA ALA A 256 -24.25 -5.88 6.39
C ALA A 256 -23.78 -7.15 5.65
N SER A 257 -24.35 -8.30 6.03
CA SER A 257 -23.94 -9.61 5.51
C SER A 257 -24.92 -10.22 4.51
N GLY A 258 -26.13 -9.67 4.41
CA GLY A 258 -27.09 -10.05 3.37
C GLY A 258 -26.75 -9.38 2.04
N ASN A 259 -26.96 -10.07 0.92
CA ASN A 259 -26.85 -9.42 -0.40
C ASN A 259 -27.88 -8.30 -0.52
N PHE A 260 -27.50 -7.15 -1.08
CA PHE A 260 -28.34 -5.95 -1.21
C PHE A 260 -28.83 -5.38 0.13
N SER A 261 -28.17 -5.72 1.23
CA SER A 261 -28.60 -5.29 2.58
C SER A 261 -28.05 -3.93 2.96
N ILE A 262 -28.75 -3.24 3.86
CA ILE A 262 -28.35 -1.94 4.40
C ILE A 262 -28.36 -2.04 5.93
N ALA A 263 -27.20 -1.84 6.56
CA ALA A 263 -27.06 -1.74 8.01
C ALA A 263 -26.52 -0.34 8.39
N GLN A 264 -27.38 0.53 8.90
CA GLN A 264 -27.00 1.89 9.27
C GLN A 264 -27.26 2.12 10.76
N GLY A 265 -26.22 2.47 11.51
CA GLY A 265 -26.29 2.73 12.95
C GLY A 265 -25.33 1.86 13.74
N ASN A 266 -25.04 2.28 14.96
CA ASN A 266 -24.09 1.58 15.83
C ASN A 266 -24.58 0.15 16.14
N ILE A 267 -23.77 -0.86 15.81
CA ILE A 267 -24.09 -2.29 15.99
C ILE A 267 -25.34 -2.74 15.19
N ALA A 268 -25.75 -2.00 14.15
CA ALA A 268 -26.86 -2.43 13.28
C ALA A 268 -26.47 -3.70 12.50
N ARG A 269 -27.40 -4.65 12.38
CA ARG A 269 -27.17 -5.95 11.71
C ARG A 269 -28.24 -6.22 10.66
N ALA A 270 -27.85 -6.15 9.38
CA ALA A 270 -28.68 -6.56 8.25
C ALA A 270 -28.10 -7.85 7.65
N THR A 271 -28.63 -9.00 8.08
CA THR A 271 -28.11 -10.32 7.69
C THR A 271 -28.98 -11.05 6.67
N GLY A 272 -30.24 -10.63 6.50
CA GLY A 272 -31.11 -11.15 5.46
C GLY A 272 -30.81 -10.56 4.08
N ILE A 273 -31.07 -11.32 3.01
CA ILE A 273 -31.00 -10.81 1.63
C ILE A 273 -32.00 -9.67 1.48
N SER A 274 -31.58 -8.53 0.94
CA SER A 274 -32.36 -7.30 0.78
C SER A 274 -32.92 -6.75 2.10
N ALA A 275 -32.28 -7.08 3.23
CA ALA A 275 -32.71 -6.61 4.54
C ALA A 275 -32.21 -5.20 4.84
N ILE A 276 -33.00 -4.43 5.60
CA ILE A 276 -32.70 -3.05 5.99
C ILE A 276 -32.75 -2.94 7.51
N ALA A 277 -31.62 -2.65 8.15
CA ALA A 277 -31.50 -2.42 9.58
C ALA A 277 -31.03 -0.97 9.84
N LEU A 278 -31.91 -0.13 10.40
CA LEU A 278 -31.64 1.29 10.64
C LEU A 278 -31.79 1.65 12.13
N GLY A 279 -30.66 1.98 12.76
CA GLY A 279 -30.54 2.53 14.10
C GLY A 279 -29.67 1.66 15.04
N HIS A 280 -29.58 2.06 16.31
CA HIS A 280 -28.67 1.41 17.26
C HIS A 280 -29.13 -0.01 17.57
N SER A 281 -28.26 -0.99 17.33
CA SER A 281 -28.46 -2.43 17.58
C SER A 281 -29.63 -3.10 16.84
N THR A 282 -30.21 -2.47 15.82
CA THR A 282 -31.32 -3.05 15.04
C THR A 282 -30.92 -4.32 14.31
N GLN A 283 -31.84 -5.28 14.18
CA GLN A 283 -31.57 -6.59 13.58
C GLN A 283 -32.60 -6.93 12.49
N ALA A 284 -32.18 -6.88 11.21
CA ALA A 284 -32.98 -7.32 10.07
C ALA A 284 -32.39 -8.63 9.51
N GLN A 285 -32.97 -9.76 9.93
CA GLN A 285 -32.43 -11.10 9.68
C GLN A 285 -33.22 -11.88 8.63
N GLY A 286 -34.50 -11.54 8.43
CA GLY A 286 -35.32 -12.15 7.38
C GLY A 286 -34.98 -11.62 5.99
N GLN A 287 -35.19 -12.42 4.95
CA GLN A 287 -35.13 -11.95 3.56
C GLN A 287 -36.18 -10.84 3.34
N GLY A 288 -35.77 -9.71 2.78
CA GLY A 288 -36.62 -8.53 2.57
C GLY A 288 -37.12 -7.89 3.86
N SER A 289 -36.53 -8.22 5.01
CA SER A 289 -36.98 -7.70 6.30
C SER A 289 -36.49 -6.26 6.54
N ILE A 290 -37.27 -5.51 7.30
CA ILE A 290 -36.99 -4.12 7.66
C ILE A 290 -37.04 -4.00 9.18
N ALA A 291 -35.96 -3.54 9.80
CA ALA A 291 -35.89 -3.24 11.22
C ALA A 291 -35.44 -1.77 11.39
N ILE A 292 -36.31 -0.92 11.90
CA ILE A 292 -36.05 0.51 12.10
C ILE A 292 -36.34 0.88 13.55
N GLY A 293 -35.38 1.42 14.26
CA GLY A 293 -35.56 1.83 15.65
C GLY A 293 -34.25 1.92 16.39
N SER A 294 -34.32 2.11 17.69
CA SER A 294 -33.12 2.12 18.53
C SER A 294 -33.35 1.21 19.71
N GLY A 295 -32.36 0.38 19.99
CA GLY A 295 -32.20 -0.17 21.32
C GLY A 295 -31.95 0.94 22.33
N ASN A 296 -32.46 0.77 23.55
CA ASN A 296 -32.31 1.67 24.69
C ASN A 296 -31.01 1.42 25.47
N ASN A 297 -30.11 0.60 24.93
CA ASN A 297 -28.85 0.12 25.49
C ASN A 297 -28.32 0.90 26.72
N ASN A 298 -28.65 0.42 27.92
CA ASN A 298 -28.06 0.88 29.18
C ASN A 298 -27.31 -0.24 29.93
N THR A 299 -26.99 -1.35 29.28
CA THR A 299 -26.24 -2.47 29.90
C THR A 299 -25.40 -3.13 28.85
N GLY A 300 -24.10 -3.33 29.06
CA GLY A 300 -23.14 -3.94 28.12
C GLY A 300 -23.40 -5.40 27.76
N ALA A 301 -24.62 -5.74 27.37
CA ALA A 301 -25.05 -7.04 26.87
C ALA A 301 -24.71 -7.18 25.38
N THR A 302 -24.39 -8.40 24.96
CA THR A 302 -24.02 -8.76 23.58
C THR A 302 -25.20 -8.72 22.61
N VAL A 303 -26.44 -8.67 23.12
CA VAL A 303 -27.68 -8.59 22.35
C VAL A 303 -28.63 -7.61 23.04
N ASP A 304 -28.94 -6.49 22.39
CA ASP A 304 -29.93 -5.54 22.89
C ASP A 304 -31.35 -6.02 22.53
N THR A 305 -32.07 -6.57 23.52
CA THR A 305 -33.45 -7.04 23.35
C THR A 305 -34.45 -5.89 23.17
N SER A 306 -34.03 -4.64 23.35
CA SER A 306 -34.85 -3.46 23.13
C SER A 306 -34.69 -2.86 21.74
N ALA A 307 -33.85 -3.43 20.88
CA ALA A 307 -33.74 -3.01 19.50
C ALA A 307 -34.86 -3.59 18.61
N ALA A 308 -35.24 -2.85 17.56
CA ALA A 308 -36.15 -3.35 16.54
C ALA A 308 -35.56 -4.61 15.88
N THR A 309 -36.35 -5.68 15.82
CA THR A 309 -35.89 -7.00 15.34
C THR A 309 -36.89 -7.59 14.35
N ALA A 310 -36.48 -7.81 13.11
CA ALA A 310 -37.28 -8.44 12.06
C ALA A 310 -36.63 -9.74 11.58
N THR A 311 -37.13 -10.88 12.01
CA THR A 311 -36.64 -12.22 11.61
C THR A 311 -37.53 -12.87 10.55
N GLY A 312 -38.79 -12.42 10.41
CA GLY A 312 -39.71 -12.91 9.39
C GLY A 312 -39.30 -12.48 7.97
N ARG A 313 -39.51 -13.35 6.98
CA ARG A 313 -39.41 -12.96 5.56
C ARG A 313 -40.39 -11.82 5.29
N ASN A 314 -39.92 -10.74 4.67
CA ASN A 314 -40.65 -9.50 4.44
C ASN A 314 -41.21 -8.85 5.73
N GLY A 315 -40.72 -9.25 6.91
CA GLY A 315 -41.19 -8.72 8.19
C GLY A 315 -40.72 -7.27 8.39
N ILE A 316 -41.60 -6.43 8.94
CA ILE A 316 -41.32 -5.02 9.21
C ILE A 316 -41.45 -4.78 10.71
N ALA A 317 -40.34 -4.45 11.38
CA ALA A 317 -40.28 -4.05 12.78
C ALA A 317 -39.86 -2.57 12.84
N ILE A 318 -40.75 -1.69 13.31
CA ILE A 318 -40.49 -0.26 13.46
C ILE A 318 -40.76 0.15 14.90
N GLY A 319 -39.77 0.72 15.59
CA GLY A 319 -39.85 1.20 16.96
C GLY A 319 -39.02 0.37 17.94
N THR A 320 -38.73 0.95 19.10
CA THR A 320 -37.99 0.30 20.19
C THR A 320 -38.70 -0.97 20.64
N ALA A 321 -37.97 -2.07 20.73
CA ALA A 321 -38.45 -3.40 21.10
C ALA A 321 -39.56 -3.94 20.19
N SER A 322 -39.71 -3.41 18.97
CA SER A 322 -40.61 -4.00 17.97
C SER A 322 -40.04 -5.33 17.47
N PHE A 323 -40.92 -6.32 17.28
CA PHE A 323 -40.56 -7.64 16.81
C PHE A 323 -41.48 -8.12 15.69
N ALA A 324 -40.89 -8.46 14.53
CA ALA A 324 -41.60 -9.01 13.38
C ALA A 324 -40.95 -10.34 12.95
N GLY A 325 -41.46 -11.46 13.47
CA GLY A 325 -40.95 -12.79 13.15
C GLY A 325 -41.46 -13.89 14.08
N GLN A 326 -40.90 -15.10 13.95
CA GLN A 326 -41.22 -16.22 14.84
C GLN A 326 -40.39 -16.15 16.12
N ASN A 327 -41.02 -16.40 17.27
CA ASN A 327 -40.31 -16.51 18.55
C ASN A 327 -39.37 -17.73 18.52
N GLY A 328 -38.30 -17.70 19.33
CA GLY A 328 -37.35 -18.81 19.45
C GLY A 328 -37.93 -20.14 19.96
N ASP A 329 -39.19 -20.14 20.42
CA ASP A 329 -39.96 -21.32 20.85
C ASP A 329 -40.94 -21.84 19.78
N GLY A 330 -40.91 -21.27 18.57
CA GLY A 330 -41.83 -21.63 17.48
C GLY A 330 -43.24 -21.04 17.61
N THR A 331 -43.52 -20.27 18.67
CA THR A 331 -44.81 -19.56 18.78
C THR A 331 -44.82 -18.33 17.87
N VAL A 332 -45.95 -18.14 17.19
CA VAL A 332 -46.17 -17.01 16.28
C VAL A 332 -46.89 -15.90 17.05
N PRO A 333 -46.22 -14.79 17.44
CA PRO A 333 -46.96 -13.57 17.70
C PRO A 333 -47.74 -13.18 16.42
N ASN A 334 -48.87 -12.51 16.55
CA ASN A 334 -49.76 -12.09 15.45
C ASN A 334 -49.08 -11.48 14.21
N ASN A 335 -47.86 -10.91 14.35
CA ASN A 335 -47.07 -10.31 13.27
C ASN A 335 -45.94 -11.23 12.74
N ALA A 336 -46.03 -12.54 12.94
CA ALA A 336 -44.99 -13.52 12.61
C ALA A 336 -45.12 -14.20 11.24
N GLN A 337 -46.16 -13.90 10.46
CA GLN A 337 -46.32 -14.44 9.11
C GLN A 337 -45.37 -13.74 8.12
N MET A 338 -45.09 -14.38 6.98
CA MET A 338 -44.36 -13.77 5.87
C MET A 338 -44.98 -12.41 5.53
N GLY A 339 -44.33 -11.31 5.88
CA GLY A 339 -44.87 -9.95 5.71
C GLY A 339 -45.51 -9.31 6.95
N GLY A 340 -45.34 -9.86 8.15
CA GLY A 340 -45.90 -9.28 9.36
C GLY A 340 -45.29 -7.93 9.74
N ILE A 341 -46.12 -7.01 10.22
CA ILE A 341 -45.76 -5.60 10.45
C ILE A 341 -45.98 -5.24 11.92
N ALA A 342 -44.91 -5.05 12.68
CA ALA A 342 -44.90 -4.53 14.05
C ALA A 342 -44.42 -3.08 14.05
N ILE A 343 -45.32 -2.15 14.38
CA ILE A 343 -45.01 -0.72 14.46
C ILE A 343 -45.34 -0.20 15.86
N GLY A 344 -44.39 0.53 16.45
CA GLY A 344 -44.49 1.11 17.78
C GLY A 344 -43.63 0.41 18.83
N GLN A 345 -43.61 0.97 20.04
CA GLN A 345 -42.83 0.43 21.14
C GLN A 345 -43.41 -0.91 21.62
N ASN A 346 -42.56 -1.94 21.79
CA ASN A 346 -42.94 -3.30 22.20
C ASN A 346 -43.97 -3.98 21.28
N ALA A 347 -44.17 -3.51 20.05
CA ALA A 347 -45.09 -4.12 19.10
C ALA A 347 -44.62 -5.54 18.71
N GLY A 348 -45.54 -6.50 18.66
CA GLY A 348 -45.21 -7.89 18.30
C GLY A 348 -44.51 -8.71 19.40
N GLN A 349 -44.29 -8.15 20.58
CA GLN A 349 -43.83 -8.88 21.77
C GLN A 349 -45.00 -9.68 22.39
N GLN A 350 -44.78 -10.93 22.78
CA GLN A 350 -45.77 -11.65 23.59
C GLN A 350 -45.82 -11.04 25.01
N GLN A 351 -46.98 -10.52 25.41
CA GLN A 351 -47.22 -10.22 26.82
C GLN A 351 -47.22 -11.55 27.58
N LYS A 352 -46.30 -11.71 28.53
CA LYS A 352 -46.31 -12.84 29.48
C LYS A 352 -47.72 -12.91 30.08
N PRO A 353 -48.43 -14.06 30.05
CA PRO A 353 -49.78 -14.12 30.58
C PRO A 353 -49.77 -13.64 32.03
N MET A 354 -50.61 -12.67 32.35
CA MET A 354 -50.77 -12.18 33.71
C MET A 354 -51.21 -13.38 34.55
N VAL A 355 -50.30 -13.90 35.38
CA VAL A 355 -50.64 -14.89 36.40
C VAL A 355 -51.59 -14.18 37.35
N ARG A 356 -52.89 -14.45 37.21
CA ARG A 356 -53.89 -13.99 38.16
C ARG A 356 -53.48 -14.59 39.51
N PRO A 357 -53.30 -13.79 40.57
CA PRO A 357 -53.13 -14.35 41.92
C PRO A 357 -54.31 -15.30 42.17
N LEU A 358 -54.03 -16.55 42.52
CA LEU A 358 -55.08 -17.46 42.95
C LEU A 358 -55.73 -16.88 44.21
N PRO A 359 -57.07 -16.94 44.32
CA PRO A 359 -57.84 -16.30 45.39
C PRO A 359 -57.52 -16.83 46.77
#